data_AF-A0A3B8XRG8-F1
#
_entry.id   AF-A0A3B8XRG8-F1
#
_cell.length_a   1.000
_cell.length_b   1.000
_cell.length_c   1.000
_cell.angle_alpha   90.00
_cell.angle_beta   90.00
_cell.angle_gamma   90.00
#
_symmetry.space_group_name_H-M   'P 1'
#
loop_
_entity.id
_entity.type
_entity.pdbx_description
1 polymer ?
#
loop_
_entity_poly.entity_id
_entity_poly.type
_entity_poly.pdbx_seq_one_letter_code
_entity_poly.pdbx_strand_id
1 'polypeptide(L)'
;GRMTGWGQTGPLAQAAGHDINYISLTGALHSIGRPGEKPVPPLNLVGDFGGGALYLAMGMLAALVEAQRSGKGQVVDAAMTDGATSLMAMFYGFTASGMWQEPHGTNMLDGGAHFYDTYETKDGKWISIGSIEPQFYAILREKAGLTDSLWDAQMDRAKWPEMKKKIEEVFKTKTRDEWCEIMEGTDICFAPVLSIKEAINHPHNKARETIVEIDGVAQPNVAPRFSRTESKIQGPAPVIGEHTESALKDWGFSDGDVEGLKKAEAI
;
A
#
# COMPACT_ATOMS: atom_id res chain seq x y z
N GLY A 1 21.48 8.79 2.84
CA GLY A 1 21.15 7.41 3.25
C GLY A 1 21.62 6.44 2.19
N ARG A 2 21.65 5.16 2.51
CA ARG A 2 21.91 4.04 1.60
C ARG A 2 20.64 3.22 1.56
N MET A 3 20.10 3.00 0.36
CA MET A 3 18.92 2.17 0.16
C MET A 3 19.32 0.92 -0.60
N THR A 4 19.13 -0.24 0.02
CA THR A 4 19.37 -1.54 -0.61
C THR A 4 18.21 -2.48 -0.33
N GLY A 5 18.16 -3.59 -1.06
CA GLY A 5 17.19 -4.64 -0.79
C GLY A 5 17.41 -5.35 0.54
N TRP A 6 18.66 -5.78 0.76
CA TRP A 6 19.04 -6.70 1.83
C TRP A 6 19.76 -6.04 3.02
N GLY A 7 20.05 -4.74 2.95
CA GLY A 7 20.89 -4.02 3.92
C GLY A 7 22.38 -4.02 3.53
N GLN A 8 23.20 -3.30 4.29
CA GLN A 8 24.65 -3.22 4.04
C GLN A 8 25.43 -4.41 4.61
N THR A 9 24.77 -5.28 5.39
CA THR A 9 25.37 -6.44 6.06
C THR A 9 24.47 -7.67 5.93
N GLY A 10 24.99 -8.83 6.33
CA GLY A 10 24.27 -10.10 6.21
C GLY A 10 24.64 -10.88 4.95
N PRO A 11 24.23 -12.16 4.88
CA PRO A 11 24.67 -13.10 3.84
C PRO A 11 24.21 -12.70 2.42
N LEU A 12 23.15 -11.91 2.31
CA LEU A 12 22.58 -11.47 1.03
C LEU A 12 22.97 -10.05 0.65
N ALA A 13 23.81 -9.34 1.42
CA ALA A 13 24.11 -7.93 1.19
C ALA A 13 24.70 -7.61 -0.21
N GLN A 14 25.35 -8.59 -0.85
CA GLN A 14 25.92 -8.47 -2.20
C GLN A 14 25.08 -9.18 -3.28
N ALA A 15 23.94 -9.77 -2.91
CA ALA A 15 23.06 -10.46 -3.85
C ALA A 15 22.11 -9.47 -4.54
N ALA A 16 21.81 -9.72 -5.81
CA ALA A 16 20.73 -9.04 -6.50
C ALA A 16 19.37 -9.49 -5.95
N GLY A 17 18.34 -8.66 -6.13
CA GLY A 17 16.96 -8.99 -5.82
C GLY A 17 16.03 -7.92 -6.36
N HIS A 18 14.74 -8.19 -6.25
CA HIS A 18 13.66 -7.23 -6.46
C HIS A 18 12.70 -7.29 -5.28
N ASP A 19 11.75 -6.34 -5.23
CA ASP A 19 10.67 -6.26 -4.24
C ASP A 19 10.20 -7.64 -3.74
N ILE A 20 9.76 -8.50 -4.68
CA ILE A 20 9.23 -9.83 -4.39
C ILE A 20 10.20 -10.70 -3.58
N ASN A 21 11.51 -10.61 -3.83
CA ASN A 21 12.52 -11.38 -3.10
C ASN A 21 12.71 -10.83 -1.69
N TYR A 22 12.68 -9.51 -1.52
CA TYR A 22 12.86 -8.87 -0.23
C TYR A 22 11.70 -9.22 0.70
N ILE A 23 10.46 -9.11 0.22
CA ILE A 23 9.27 -9.43 1.02
C ILE A 23 9.11 -10.93 1.29
N SER A 24 9.74 -11.80 0.48
CA SER A 24 9.73 -13.25 0.67
C SER A 24 10.38 -13.69 1.98
N LEU A 25 11.37 -12.93 2.50
CA LEU A 25 12.05 -13.28 3.75
C LEU A 25 11.36 -12.73 5.02
N THR A 26 10.27 -11.98 4.85
CA THR A 26 9.61 -11.26 5.95
C THR A 26 8.30 -11.91 6.40
N GLY A 27 7.88 -12.99 5.73
CA GLY A 27 6.53 -13.56 5.86
C GLY A 27 5.45 -12.80 5.08
N ALA A 28 5.69 -11.56 4.66
CA ALA A 28 4.68 -10.75 3.98
C ALA A 28 4.15 -11.39 2.69
N LEU A 29 5.04 -11.91 1.81
CA LEU A 29 4.58 -12.56 0.58
C LEU A 29 3.73 -13.80 0.89
N HIS A 30 4.18 -14.64 1.84
CA HIS A 30 3.47 -15.85 2.23
C HIS A 30 2.06 -15.57 2.77
N SER A 31 1.90 -14.49 3.53
CA SER A 31 0.62 -14.09 4.12
C SER A 31 -0.40 -13.53 3.11
N ILE A 32 -0.01 -13.27 1.86
CA ILE A 32 -0.87 -12.65 0.84
C ILE A 32 -1.31 -13.70 -0.19
N GLY A 33 -2.59 -14.08 -0.14
CA GLY A 33 -3.20 -15.01 -1.07
C GLY A 33 -4.40 -15.72 -0.48
N ARG A 34 -5.03 -16.62 -1.26
CA ARG A 34 -6.11 -17.48 -0.77
C ARG A 34 -5.56 -18.80 -0.23
N PRO A 35 -6.29 -19.46 0.70
CA PRO A 35 -5.88 -20.76 1.22
C PRO A 35 -5.72 -21.79 0.09
N GLY A 36 -4.59 -22.49 0.07
CA GLY A 36 -4.30 -23.51 -0.94
C GLY A 36 -3.87 -22.97 -2.32
N GLU A 37 -3.80 -21.66 -2.49
CA GLU A 37 -3.24 -21.02 -3.68
C GLU A 37 -1.79 -20.56 -3.46
N LYS A 38 -1.07 -20.30 -4.55
CA LYS A 38 0.28 -19.73 -4.47
C LYS A 38 0.24 -18.32 -3.86
N PRO A 39 1.28 -17.89 -3.12
CA PRO A 39 1.46 -16.50 -2.73
C PRO A 39 1.36 -15.53 -3.91
N VAL A 40 0.74 -14.37 -3.68
CA VAL A 40 0.51 -13.35 -4.72
C VAL A 40 1.33 -12.09 -4.41
N PRO A 41 2.24 -11.67 -5.30
CA PRO A 41 3.00 -10.44 -5.11
C PRO A 41 2.06 -9.20 -5.08
N PRO A 42 2.09 -8.38 -4.03
CA PRO A 42 1.24 -7.20 -3.88
C PRO A 42 1.80 -6.00 -4.67
N LEU A 43 2.06 -6.20 -5.98
CA LEU A 43 2.90 -5.33 -6.80
C LEU A 43 4.26 -5.10 -6.09
N ASN A 44 4.86 -3.92 -6.24
CA ASN A 44 6.05 -3.51 -5.49
C ASN A 44 5.75 -2.57 -4.32
N LEU A 45 4.52 -2.62 -3.79
CA LEU A 45 4.06 -1.67 -2.76
C LEU A 45 4.67 -1.94 -1.39
N VAL A 46 4.97 -3.21 -1.07
CA VAL A 46 5.38 -3.61 0.28
C VAL A 46 6.89 -3.46 0.49
N GLY A 47 7.71 -3.94 -0.43
CA GLY A 47 9.17 -3.86 -0.33
C GLY A 47 9.70 -2.51 -0.80
N ASP A 48 9.51 -2.17 -2.08
CA ASP A 48 10.12 -0.97 -2.67
C ASP A 48 9.57 0.32 -2.03
N PHE A 49 8.25 0.50 -2.03
CA PHE A 49 7.65 1.74 -1.55
C PHE A 49 7.48 1.77 -0.03
N GLY A 50 6.80 0.77 0.53
CA GLY A 50 6.51 0.67 1.95
C GLY A 50 7.76 0.44 2.80
N GLY A 51 8.54 -0.59 2.47
CA GLY A 51 9.72 -1.01 3.24
C GLY A 51 10.99 -0.24 2.92
N GLY A 52 11.17 0.22 1.68
CA GLY A 52 12.36 0.95 1.24
C GLY A 52 12.18 2.45 1.30
N ALA A 53 11.42 2.99 0.35
CA ALA A 53 11.32 4.43 0.12
C ALA A 53 10.83 5.20 1.35
N LEU A 54 9.75 4.74 2.00
CA LEU A 54 9.19 5.42 3.18
C LEU A 54 10.11 5.33 4.40
N TYR A 55 10.79 4.19 4.64
CA TYR A 55 11.75 4.07 5.74
C TYR A 55 13.00 4.91 5.50
N LEU A 56 13.51 4.98 4.27
CA LEU A 56 14.62 5.87 3.93
C LEU A 56 14.19 7.33 4.14
N ALA A 57 13.03 7.74 3.64
CA ALA A 57 12.54 9.10 3.81
C ALA A 57 12.38 9.46 5.30
N MET A 58 11.77 8.58 6.10
CA MET A 58 11.63 8.75 7.54
C MET A 58 12.99 8.83 8.24
N GLY A 59 13.93 7.94 7.91
CA GLY A 59 15.28 7.94 8.47
C GLY A 59 16.06 9.20 8.09
N MET A 60 15.91 9.71 6.86
CA MET A 60 16.52 10.96 6.42
C MET A 60 15.95 12.17 7.16
N LEU A 61 14.63 12.24 7.35
CA LEU A 61 14.00 13.30 8.16
C LEU A 61 14.48 13.25 9.61
N ALA A 62 14.54 12.06 10.22
CA ALA A 62 15.04 11.89 11.58
C ALA A 62 16.51 12.31 11.71
N ALA A 63 17.37 11.90 10.75
CA ALA A 63 18.78 12.29 10.72
C ALA A 63 18.96 13.79 10.50
N LEU A 64 18.11 14.45 9.70
CA LEU A 64 18.16 15.90 9.52
C LEU A 64 17.81 16.63 10.83
N VAL A 65 16.78 16.18 11.55
CA VAL A 65 16.39 16.75 12.85
C VAL A 65 17.49 16.55 13.90
N GLU A 66 18.15 15.39 13.89
CA GLU A 66 19.29 15.09 14.75
C GLU A 66 20.48 16.01 14.44
N ALA A 67 20.86 16.10 13.16
CA ALA A 67 21.99 16.91 12.69
C ALA A 67 21.81 18.41 13.01
N GLN A 68 20.59 18.93 12.98
CA GLN A 68 20.29 20.32 13.39
C GLN A 68 20.65 20.61 14.85
N ARG A 69 20.62 19.58 15.72
CA ARG A 69 20.92 19.72 17.15
C ARG A 69 22.38 19.42 17.46
N SER A 70 22.93 18.37 16.84
CA SER A 70 24.27 17.89 17.15
C SER A 70 25.37 18.51 16.28
N GLY A 71 25.00 19.06 15.11
CA GLY A 71 25.94 19.50 14.09
C GLY A 71 26.66 18.35 13.37
N LYS A 72 26.23 17.09 13.55
CA LYS A 72 26.86 15.91 12.98
C LYS A 72 25.93 15.20 11.99
N GLY A 73 26.48 14.73 10.89
CA GLY A 73 25.77 13.84 9.97
C GLY A 73 25.90 12.38 10.38
N GLN A 74 25.05 11.52 9.81
CA GLN A 74 25.12 10.08 9.99
C GLN A 74 24.68 9.32 8.73
N VAL A 75 25.05 8.04 8.65
CA VAL A 75 24.57 7.14 7.59
C VAL A 75 23.24 6.53 8.03
N VAL A 76 22.20 6.74 7.22
CA VAL A 76 20.94 5.99 7.32
C VAL A 76 21.06 4.77 6.41
N ASP A 77 21.18 3.58 6.99
CA ASP A 77 21.07 2.30 6.27
C ASP A 77 19.60 1.86 6.27
N ALA A 78 18.97 1.85 5.10
CA ALA A 78 17.58 1.46 4.92
C ALA A 78 17.50 0.25 3.99
N ALA A 79 17.12 -0.90 4.54
CA ALA A 79 16.92 -2.13 3.81
C ALA A 79 15.43 -2.38 3.56
N MET A 80 15.05 -2.73 2.32
CA MET A 80 13.66 -3.07 2.00
C MET A 80 13.16 -4.26 2.82
N THR A 81 14.02 -5.26 3.08
CA THR A 81 13.68 -6.40 3.95
C THR A 81 13.39 -6.00 5.40
N ASP A 82 14.12 -5.01 5.94
CA ASP A 82 13.92 -4.54 7.32
C ASP A 82 12.61 -3.76 7.43
N GLY A 83 12.37 -2.84 6.49
CA GLY A 83 11.14 -2.06 6.47
C GLY A 83 9.91 -2.92 6.24
N ALA A 84 9.97 -3.89 5.31
CA ALA A 84 8.88 -4.84 5.10
C ALA A 84 8.63 -5.73 6.33
N THR A 85 9.67 -6.17 7.03
CA THR A 85 9.54 -6.89 8.31
C THR A 85 8.89 -6.00 9.38
N SER A 86 9.27 -4.72 9.44
CA SER A 86 8.70 -3.77 10.38
C SER A 86 7.20 -3.53 10.11
N LEU A 87 6.78 -3.45 8.84
CA LEU A 87 5.36 -3.41 8.47
C LEU A 87 4.59 -4.66 8.91
N MET A 88 5.27 -5.81 9.03
CA MET A 88 4.68 -7.06 9.50
C MET A 88 4.59 -7.19 11.02
N ALA A 89 5.06 -6.21 11.81
CA ALA A 89 5.19 -6.33 13.27
C ALA A 89 3.92 -6.81 14.00
N MET A 90 2.73 -6.32 13.58
CA MET A 90 1.45 -6.78 14.14
C MET A 90 1.23 -8.29 13.94
N PHE A 91 1.53 -8.80 12.75
CA PHE A 91 1.34 -10.21 12.41
C PHE A 91 2.35 -11.11 13.11
N TYR A 92 3.60 -10.67 13.28
CA TYR A 92 4.55 -11.35 14.16
C TYR A 92 4.01 -11.45 15.60
N GLY A 93 3.37 -10.39 16.11
CA GLY A 93 2.68 -10.41 17.40
C GLY A 93 1.50 -11.39 17.45
N PHE A 94 0.67 -11.44 16.39
CA PHE A 94 -0.42 -12.42 16.29
C PHE A 94 0.09 -13.86 16.23
N THR A 95 1.19 -14.13 15.52
CA THR A 95 1.84 -15.44 15.52
C THR A 95 2.34 -15.80 16.92
N ALA A 96 3.03 -14.88 17.60
CA ALA A 96 3.55 -15.11 18.94
C ALA A 96 2.44 -15.38 19.99
N SER A 97 1.27 -14.76 19.82
CA SER A 97 0.10 -14.98 20.68
C SER A 97 -0.76 -16.20 20.30
N GLY A 98 -0.45 -16.88 19.20
CA GLY A 98 -1.25 -17.97 18.65
C GLY A 98 -2.54 -17.53 17.94
N MET A 99 -2.74 -16.23 17.74
CA MET A 99 -3.89 -15.68 17.01
C MET A 99 -3.77 -15.85 15.50
N TRP A 100 -2.55 -15.89 14.96
CA TRP A 100 -2.29 -16.19 13.55
C TRP A 100 -2.24 -17.69 13.34
N GLN A 101 -2.97 -18.19 12.33
CA GLN A 101 -3.10 -19.59 12.01
C GLN A 101 -2.69 -19.84 10.56
N GLU A 102 -2.14 -21.02 10.33
CA GLU A 102 -1.86 -21.55 8.99
C GLU A 102 -3.01 -22.48 8.55
N PRO A 103 -3.32 -22.55 7.23
CA PRO A 103 -2.69 -21.82 6.13
C PRO A 103 -3.10 -20.34 6.08
N HIS A 104 -2.34 -19.50 5.35
CA HIS A 104 -2.72 -18.13 5.01
C HIS A 104 -4.11 -18.07 4.36
N GLY A 105 -4.79 -16.94 4.53
CA GLY A 105 -6.15 -16.71 4.06
C GLY A 105 -7.24 -17.27 4.98
N THR A 106 -6.90 -17.65 6.21
CA THR A 106 -7.83 -18.20 7.21
C THR A 106 -7.97 -17.33 8.46
N ASN A 107 -7.27 -16.20 8.49
CA ASN A 107 -7.23 -15.24 9.58
C ASN A 107 -8.20 -14.08 9.35
N MET A 108 -8.31 -13.21 10.36
CA MET A 108 -9.23 -12.08 10.33
C MET A 108 -8.90 -11.05 9.24
N LEU A 109 -7.61 -10.86 8.92
CA LEU A 109 -7.14 -9.77 8.05
C LEU A 109 -6.52 -10.23 6.71
N ASP A 110 -6.56 -11.53 6.41
CA ASP A 110 -6.01 -12.11 5.17
C ASP A 110 -7.09 -12.77 4.29
N GLY A 111 -8.37 -12.52 4.60
CA GLY A 111 -9.51 -13.03 3.83
C GLY A 111 -10.15 -14.30 4.39
N GLY A 112 -9.86 -14.68 5.64
CA GLY A 112 -10.55 -15.79 6.33
C GLY A 112 -11.93 -15.40 6.87
N ALA A 113 -12.09 -14.18 7.40
CA ALA A 113 -13.33 -13.72 8.01
C ALA A 113 -14.37 -13.24 6.99
N HIS A 114 -15.65 -13.60 7.17
CA HIS A 114 -16.73 -13.19 6.25
C HIS A 114 -17.12 -11.70 6.35
N PHE A 115 -16.59 -10.99 7.34
CA PHE A 115 -16.78 -9.55 7.53
C PHE A 115 -15.52 -8.74 7.19
N TYR A 116 -14.47 -9.39 6.66
CA TYR A 116 -13.26 -8.72 6.19
C TYR A 116 -12.75 -9.43 4.92
N ASP A 117 -13.36 -9.12 3.79
CA ASP A 117 -13.01 -9.71 2.50
C ASP A 117 -13.55 -8.89 1.32
N THR A 118 -13.29 -9.37 0.12
CA THR A 118 -13.87 -8.91 -1.14
C THR A 118 -14.89 -9.92 -1.65
N TYR A 119 -15.99 -9.41 -2.21
CA TYR A 119 -17.11 -10.22 -2.71
C TYR A 119 -17.49 -9.84 -4.13
N GLU A 120 -17.72 -10.86 -4.96
CA GLU A 120 -18.20 -10.70 -6.32
C GLU A 120 -19.70 -10.35 -6.29
N THR A 121 -20.09 -9.36 -7.10
CA THR A 121 -21.47 -8.89 -7.25
C THR A 121 -22.13 -9.50 -8.49
N LYS A 122 -23.44 -9.28 -8.65
CA LYS A 122 -24.25 -9.84 -9.76
C LYS A 122 -23.65 -9.58 -11.15
N ASP A 123 -22.99 -8.44 -11.32
CA ASP A 123 -22.39 -7.98 -12.57
C ASP A 123 -20.90 -8.39 -12.75
N GLY A 124 -20.40 -9.32 -11.92
CA GLY A 124 -19.01 -9.82 -12.00
C GLY A 124 -17.95 -8.82 -11.53
N LYS A 125 -18.39 -7.73 -10.89
CA LYS A 125 -17.51 -6.74 -10.25
C LYS A 125 -17.35 -7.08 -8.77
N TRP A 126 -16.55 -6.31 -8.05
CA TRP A 126 -16.19 -6.62 -6.67
C TRP A 126 -16.48 -5.46 -5.74
N ILE A 127 -16.84 -5.79 -4.50
CA ILE A 127 -16.93 -4.88 -3.35
C ILE A 127 -15.99 -5.37 -2.24
N SER A 128 -15.59 -4.49 -1.34
CA SER A 128 -14.85 -4.82 -0.12
C SER A 128 -15.67 -4.52 1.13
N ILE A 129 -15.59 -5.40 2.11
CA ILE A 129 -16.20 -5.27 3.44
C ILE A 129 -15.10 -5.34 4.50
N GLY A 130 -15.19 -4.49 5.53
CA GLY A 130 -14.28 -4.49 6.68
C GLY A 130 -14.99 -4.26 8.01
N SER A 131 -16.16 -4.88 8.22
CA SER A 131 -17.02 -4.71 9.40
C SER A 131 -16.52 -5.54 10.60
N ILE A 132 -15.34 -5.25 11.13
CA ILE A 132 -14.74 -6.02 12.25
C ILE A 132 -15.48 -5.74 13.56
N GLU A 133 -15.80 -4.49 13.83
CA GLU A 133 -16.41 -4.07 15.08
C GLU A 133 -17.90 -4.46 15.13
N PRO A 134 -18.42 -4.96 16.27
CA PRO A 134 -19.78 -5.48 16.35
C PRO A 134 -20.88 -4.51 15.91
N GLN A 135 -20.72 -3.21 16.18
CA GLN A 135 -21.69 -2.19 15.78
C GLN A 135 -21.70 -1.96 14.27
N PHE A 136 -20.55 -2.05 13.60
CA PHE A 136 -20.42 -1.93 12.14
C PHE A 136 -20.96 -3.18 11.45
N TYR A 137 -20.67 -4.35 12.04
CA TYR A 137 -21.21 -5.63 11.58
C TYR A 137 -22.73 -5.71 11.74
N ALA A 138 -23.32 -5.12 12.78
CA ALA A 138 -24.77 -5.01 12.92
C ALA A 138 -25.41 -4.23 11.77
N ILE A 139 -24.78 -3.13 11.33
CA ILE A 139 -25.26 -2.34 10.18
C ILE A 139 -25.12 -3.14 8.89
N LEU A 140 -24.02 -3.90 8.71
CA LEU A 140 -23.88 -4.82 7.58
C LEU A 140 -25.03 -5.82 7.55
N ARG A 141 -25.33 -6.45 8.70
CA ARG A 141 -26.42 -7.42 8.79
C ARG A 141 -27.76 -6.82 8.40
N GLU A 142 -28.06 -5.62 8.90
CA GLU A 142 -29.29 -4.90 8.56
C GLU A 142 -29.37 -4.63 7.05
N LYS A 143 -28.34 -4.00 6.48
CA LYS A 143 -28.33 -3.54 5.07
C LYS A 143 -28.23 -4.68 4.06
N ALA A 144 -27.56 -5.77 4.41
CA ALA A 144 -27.44 -6.96 3.56
C ALA A 144 -28.53 -8.02 3.83
N GLY A 145 -29.43 -7.80 4.80
CA GLY A 145 -30.52 -8.73 5.11
C GLY A 145 -30.06 -10.03 5.79
N LEU A 146 -28.99 -9.98 6.59
CA LEU A 146 -28.39 -11.14 7.26
C LEU A 146 -29.10 -11.42 8.60
N THR A 147 -30.31 -11.99 8.52
CA THR A 147 -31.21 -12.18 9.69
C THR A 147 -31.09 -13.53 10.39
N ASP A 148 -30.48 -14.53 9.75
CA ASP A 148 -30.27 -15.87 10.33
C ASP A 148 -29.39 -15.82 11.61
N SER A 149 -29.64 -16.70 12.58
CA SER A 149 -28.87 -16.76 13.84
C SER A 149 -27.42 -17.20 13.65
N LEU A 150 -27.08 -17.80 12.50
CA LEU A 150 -25.70 -18.03 12.09
C LEU A 150 -24.87 -16.75 12.24
N TRP A 151 -25.40 -15.60 11.80
CA TRP A 151 -24.68 -14.34 11.78
C TRP A 151 -24.34 -13.79 13.16
N ASP A 152 -24.96 -14.30 14.24
CA ASP A 152 -24.63 -13.92 15.62
C ASP A 152 -23.23 -14.41 16.04
N ALA A 153 -22.69 -15.43 15.37
CA ALA A 153 -21.40 -16.02 15.68
C ALA A 153 -20.24 -15.33 14.90
N GLN A 154 -20.23 -13.99 14.89
CA GLN A 154 -19.29 -13.17 14.11
C GLN A 154 -17.83 -13.65 14.28
N MET A 155 -17.36 -13.80 15.52
CA MET A 155 -15.96 -14.14 15.81
C MET A 155 -15.68 -15.65 15.90
N ASP A 156 -16.65 -16.50 15.57
CA ASP A 156 -16.48 -17.96 15.56
C ASP A 156 -15.81 -18.41 14.26
N ARG A 157 -14.48 -18.56 14.31
CA ARG A 157 -13.66 -18.95 13.14
C ARG A 157 -14.11 -20.25 12.48
N ALA A 158 -14.64 -21.20 13.25
CA ALA A 158 -15.08 -22.48 12.71
C ALA A 158 -16.27 -22.33 11.76
N LYS A 159 -17.04 -21.23 11.90
CA LYS A 159 -18.22 -20.94 11.09
C LYS A 159 -17.93 -20.01 9.91
N TRP A 160 -16.80 -19.30 9.90
CA TRP A 160 -16.44 -18.39 8.80
C TRP A 160 -16.54 -19.04 7.41
N PRO A 161 -16.09 -20.28 7.16
CA PRO A 161 -16.22 -20.89 5.83
C PRO A 161 -17.68 -21.03 5.35
N GLU A 162 -18.62 -21.33 6.25
CA GLU A 162 -20.04 -21.39 5.92
C GLU A 162 -20.62 -19.99 5.70
N MET A 163 -20.29 -19.05 6.59
CA MET A 163 -20.74 -17.66 6.50
C MET A 163 -20.26 -16.96 5.23
N LYS A 164 -19.02 -17.23 4.82
CA LYS A 164 -18.46 -16.72 3.55
C LYS A 164 -19.29 -17.15 2.35
N LYS A 165 -19.61 -18.44 2.24
CA LYS A 165 -20.46 -18.94 1.15
C LYS A 165 -21.82 -18.26 1.14
N LYS A 166 -22.44 -18.09 2.32
CA LYS A 166 -23.76 -17.46 2.42
C LYS A 166 -23.73 -15.97 2.07
N ILE A 167 -22.69 -15.24 2.50
CA ILE A 167 -22.59 -13.79 2.22
C ILE A 167 -22.21 -13.53 0.76
N GLU A 168 -21.43 -14.42 0.13
CA GLU A 168 -21.16 -14.41 -1.31
C GLU A 168 -22.46 -14.48 -2.13
N GLU A 169 -23.37 -15.41 -1.77
CA GLU A 169 -24.67 -15.51 -2.44
C GLU A 169 -25.51 -14.25 -2.25
N VAL A 170 -25.46 -13.62 -1.07
CA VAL A 170 -26.15 -12.35 -0.81
C VAL A 170 -25.60 -11.26 -1.73
N PHE A 171 -24.28 -11.08 -1.80
CA PHE A 171 -23.69 -10.02 -2.62
C PHE A 171 -23.87 -10.23 -4.13
N LYS A 172 -24.05 -11.47 -4.58
CA LYS A 172 -24.44 -11.80 -5.97
C LYS A 172 -25.88 -11.43 -6.34
N THR A 173 -26.72 -11.00 -5.39
CA THR A 173 -28.12 -10.62 -5.70
C THR A 173 -28.27 -9.24 -6.34
N LYS A 174 -27.29 -8.36 -6.18
CA LYS A 174 -27.29 -6.98 -6.71
C LYS A 174 -25.98 -6.67 -7.41
N THR A 175 -26.01 -5.70 -8.31
CA THR A 175 -24.82 -5.14 -8.96
C THR A 175 -23.97 -4.37 -7.95
N ARG A 176 -22.70 -4.12 -8.28
CA ARG A 176 -21.81 -3.29 -7.43
C ARG A 176 -22.40 -1.92 -7.14
N ASP A 177 -22.98 -1.27 -8.16
CA ASP A 177 -23.49 0.09 -8.03
C ASP A 177 -24.77 0.14 -7.17
N GLU A 178 -25.65 -0.88 -7.27
CA GLU A 178 -26.79 -1.03 -6.35
C GLU A 178 -26.33 -1.24 -4.89
N TRP A 179 -25.22 -1.95 -4.66
CA TRP A 179 -24.65 -2.05 -3.31
C TRP A 179 -24.01 -0.74 -2.83
N CYS A 180 -23.36 0.02 -3.72
CA CYS A 180 -22.88 1.37 -3.41
C CYS A 180 -24.02 2.27 -2.94
N GLU A 181 -25.16 2.27 -3.63
CA GLU A 181 -26.34 3.04 -3.22
C GLU A 181 -26.85 2.68 -1.81
N ILE A 182 -26.68 1.43 -1.39
CA ILE A 182 -27.14 0.93 -0.08
C ILE A 182 -26.11 1.19 1.03
N MET A 183 -24.81 1.03 0.73
CA MET A 183 -23.76 0.84 1.74
C MET A 183 -22.65 1.90 1.71
N GLU A 184 -22.43 2.60 0.60
CA GLU A 184 -21.34 3.57 0.50
C GLU A 184 -21.55 4.76 1.44
N GLY A 185 -20.48 5.17 2.13
CA GLY A 185 -20.55 6.23 3.14
C GLY A 185 -21.20 5.82 4.47
N THR A 186 -21.53 4.54 4.66
CA THR A 186 -21.98 4.01 5.95
C THR A 186 -20.82 3.47 6.79
N ASP A 187 -21.09 3.22 8.07
CA ASP A 187 -20.13 2.61 9.00
C ASP A 187 -19.91 1.10 8.76
N ILE A 188 -20.41 0.52 7.66
CA ILE A 188 -20.14 -0.89 7.29
C ILE A 188 -18.64 -1.12 7.00
N CYS A 189 -17.86 -0.07 6.75
CA CYS A 189 -16.55 -0.17 6.12
C CYS A 189 -16.67 -0.85 4.74
N PHE A 190 -17.56 -0.29 3.92
CA PHE A 190 -17.82 -0.73 2.55
C PHE A 190 -17.10 0.16 1.53
N ALA A 191 -16.62 -0.44 0.43
CA ALA A 191 -16.24 0.30 -0.77
C ALA A 191 -16.38 -0.57 -2.04
N PRO A 192 -16.62 0.03 -3.22
CA PRO A 192 -16.44 -0.69 -4.48
C PRO A 192 -14.95 -0.96 -4.73
N VAL A 193 -14.62 -2.16 -5.22
CA VAL A 193 -13.26 -2.45 -5.73
C VAL A 193 -13.19 -1.91 -7.16
N LEU A 194 -12.32 -0.93 -7.36
CA LEU A 194 -12.20 -0.18 -8.62
C LEU A 194 -10.93 -0.56 -9.37
N SER A 195 -11.04 -0.65 -10.70
CA SER A 195 -9.88 -0.56 -11.57
C SER A 195 -9.27 0.85 -11.55
N ILE A 196 -8.03 1.01 -12.03
CA ILE A 196 -7.36 2.32 -12.15
C ILE A 196 -8.24 3.32 -12.93
N LYS A 197 -8.89 2.87 -14.01
CA LYS A 197 -9.76 3.71 -14.86
C LYS A 197 -11.01 4.20 -14.12
N GLU A 198 -11.59 3.35 -13.28
CA GLU A 198 -12.75 3.73 -12.47
C GLU A 198 -12.34 4.63 -11.29
N ALA A 199 -11.19 4.36 -10.67
CA ALA A 199 -10.68 5.13 -9.54
C ALA A 199 -10.46 6.61 -9.87
N ILE A 200 -9.99 6.93 -11.08
CA ILE A 200 -9.86 8.31 -11.60
C ILE A 200 -11.20 9.05 -11.52
N ASN A 201 -12.31 8.35 -11.74
CA ASN A 201 -13.63 8.95 -11.89
C ASN A 201 -14.50 8.90 -10.64
N HIS A 202 -14.08 8.19 -9.60
CA HIS A 202 -14.84 8.03 -8.36
C HIS A 202 -15.13 9.40 -7.70
N PRO A 203 -16.38 9.70 -7.28
CA PRO A 203 -16.74 10.99 -6.71
C PRO A 203 -15.84 11.42 -5.54
N HIS A 204 -15.49 10.50 -4.64
CA HIS A 204 -14.58 10.78 -3.52
C HIS A 204 -13.17 11.18 -3.99
N ASN A 205 -12.62 10.49 -5.00
CA ASN A 205 -11.28 10.78 -5.51
C ASN A 205 -11.24 12.10 -6.27
N LYS A 206 -12.31 12.43 -7.01
CA LYS A 206 -12.48 13.74 -7.67
C LYS A 206 -12.61 14.87 -6.65
N ALA A 207 -13.52 14.74 -5.69
CA ALA A 207 -13.75 15.76 -4.66
C ALA A 207 -12.51 16.01 -3.81
N ARG A 208 -11.69 14.97 -3.59
CA ARG A 208 -10.41 15.13 -2.92
C ARG A 208 -9.28 15.57 -3.84
N GLU A 209 -9.38 15.48 -5.16
CA GLU A 209 -8.21 15.61 -6.06
C GLU A 209 -7.09 14.61 -5.69
N THR A 210 -7.48 13.37 -5.34
CA THR A 210 -6.51 12.28 -5.05
C THR A 210 -5.76 11.90 -6.32
N ILE A 211 -6.43 11.99 -7.46
CA ILE A 211 -5.88 11.79 -8.79
C ILE A 211 -6.17 13.07 -9.57
N VAL A 212 -5.15 13.64 -10.20
CA VAL A 212 -5.24 14.88 -10.99
C VAL A 212 -4.82 14.61 -12.42
N GLU A 213 -5.34 15.39 -13.35
CA GLU A 213 -4.92 15.37 -14.75
C GLU A 213 -4.03 16.59 -15.02
N ILE A 214 -2.80 16.35 -15.45
CA ILE A 214 -1.84 17.40 -15.84
C ILE A 214 -1.32 17.01 -17.23
N ASP A 215 -1.38 17.95 -18.17
CA ASP A 215 -0.96 17.75 -19.56
C ASP A 215 -1.58 16.50 -20.22
N GLY A 216 -2.85 16.22 -19.89
CA GLY A 216 -3.60 15.07 -20.42
C GLY A 216 -3.24 13.72 -19.76
N VAL A 217 -2.44 13.71 -18.69
CA VAL A 217 -2.04 12.50 -17.96
C VAL A 217 -2.68 12.48 -16.58
N ALA A 218 -3.54 11.47 -16.34
CA ALA A 218 -4.09 11.19 -15.02
C ALA A 218 -3.04 10.51 -14.12
N GLN A 219 -2.73 11.12 -12.98
CA GLN A 219 -1.71 10.66 -12.05
C GLN A 219 -2.09 10.95 -10.59
N PRO A 220 -1.56 10.18 -9.61
CA PRO A 220 -1.75 10.50 -8.20
C PRO A 220 -1.27 11.92 -7.89
N ASN A 221 -2.07 12.66 -7.11
CA ASN A 221 -1.64 13.94 -6.58
C ASN A 221 -0.68 13.74 -5.40
N VAL A 222 -0.02 14.82 -4.97
CA VAL A 222 0.93 14.80 -3.86
C VAL A 222 0.27 14.38 -2.54
N ALA A 223 1.00 13.57 -1.77
CA ALA A 223 0.59 13.12 -0.45
C ALA A 223 1.81 13.07 0.51
N PRO A 224 1.66 13.43 1.80
CA PRO A 224 0.44 13.94 2.44
C PRO A 224 0.15 15.41 2.08
N ARG A 225 -1.00 15.93 2.52
CA ARG A 225 -1.37 17.35 2.36
C ARG A 225 -0.93 18.16 3.57
N PHE A 226 -0.28 19.28 3.32
CA PHE A 226 0.16 20.20 4.35
C PHE A 226 -0.67 21.49 4.31
N SER A 227 -1.19 21.90 5.45
CA SER A 227 -2.05 23.10 5.56
C SER A 227 -1.29 24.43 5.44
N ARG A 228 0.03 24.44 5.67
CA ARG A 228 0.87 25.66 5.63
C ARG A 228 1.90 25.67 4.51
N THR A 229 2.43 24.50 4.15
CA THR A 229 3.47 24.33 3.14
C THR A 229 2.95 23.41 2.06
N GLU A 230 1.89 23.87 1.38
CA GLU A 230 1.17 23.10 0.38
C GLU A 230 2.14 22.55 -0.67
N SER A 231 2.13 21.23 -0.83
CA SER A 231 2.88 20.55 -1.87
C SER A 231 2.10 20.66 -3.18
N LYS A 232 2.83 20.74 -4.30
CA LYS A 232 2.25 20.72 -5.65
C LYS A 232 3.18 20.01 -6.62
N ILE A 233 2.60 19.44 -7.67
CA ILE A 233 3.35 18.90 -8.81
C ILE A 233 4.07 20.08 -9.49
N GLN A 234 5.38 19.95 -9.71
CA GLN A 234 6.24 21.05 -10.18
C GLN A 234 6.47 21.05 -11.70
N GLY A 235 6.05 20.00 -12.40
CA GLY A 235 6.28 19.83 -13.83
C GLY A 235 6.32 18.34 -14.23
N PRO A 236 6.58 18.05 -15.51
CA PRO A 236 6.77 16.68 -15.98
C PRO A 236 8.05 16.05 -15.43
N ALA A 237 8.19 14.74 -15.59
CA ALA A 237 9.46 14.07 -15.32
C ALA A 237 10.55 14.62 -16.26
N PRO A 238 11.75 14.95 -15.75
CA PRO A 238 12.79 15.49 -16.59
C PRO A 238 13.33 14.47 -17.58
N VAL A 239 13.71 14.92 -18.77
CA VAL A 239 14.43 14.08 -19.72
C VAL A 239 15.89 13.89 -19.28
N ILE A 240 16.52 12.82 -19.79
CA ILE A 240 17.93 12.53 -19.49
C ILE A 240 18.79 13.74 -19.90
N GLY A 241 19.52 14.29 -18.93
CA GLY A 241 20.44 15.41 -19.15
C GLY A 241 19.80 16.81 -19.12
N GLU A 242 18.48 16.93 -18.94
CA GLU A 242 17.75 18.21 -19.00
C GLU A 242 18.37 19.30 -18.12
N HIS A 243 18.80 18.93 -16.92
CA HIS A 243 19.29 19.86 -15.90
C HIS A 243 20.81 19.82 -15.71
N THR A 244 21.56 19.10 -16.57
CA THR A 244 23.00 18.87 -16.36
C THR A 244 23.79 20.19 -16.29
N GLU A 245 23.63 21.06 -17.28
CA GLU A 245 24.38 22.32 -17.32
C GLU A 245 23.95 23.30 -16.22
N SER A 246 22.65 23.41 -15.96
CA SER A 246 22.14 24.30 -14.90
C SER A 246 22.63 23.86 -13.53
N ALA A 247 22.62 22.55 -13.24
CA ALA A 247 23.15 22.02 -11.99
C ALA A 247 24.65 22.27 -11.83
N LEU A 248 25.45 22.09 -12.89
CA LEU A 248 26.88 22.38 -12.85
C LEU A 248 27.17 23.86 -12.59
N LYS A 249 26.42 24.76 -13.24
CA LYS A 249 26.52 26.20 -13.00
C LYS A 249 26.15 26.56 -11.56
N ASP A 250 25.08 25.96 -11.02
CA ASP A 250 24.68 26.14 -9.62
C ASP A 250 25.75 25.64 -8.63
N TRP A 251 26.54 24.64 -9.02
CA TRP A 251 27.69 24.15 -8.24
C TRP A 251 28.97 24.98 -8.44
N GLY A 252 28.95 25.99 -9.31
CA GLY A 252 30.07 26.92 -9.51
C GLY A 252 31.01 26.58 -10.67
N PHE A 253 30.63 25.67 -11.57
CA PHE A 253 31.40 25.38 -12.79
C PHE A 253 31.26 26.53 -13.78
N SER A 254 32.37 26.95 -14.40
CA SER A 254 32.34 27.94 -15.48
C SER A 254 31.85 27.32 -16.79
N ASP A 255 31.42 28.17 -17.74
CA ASP A 255 31.08 27.69 -19.10
C ASP A 255 32.26 26.93 -19.75
N GLY A 256 33.50 27.32 -19.45
CA GLY A 256 34.69 26.63 -19.92
C GLY A 256 34.86 25.22 -19.33
N ASP A 257 34.54 25.05 -18.04
CA ASP A 257 34.59 23.73 -17.39
C ASP A 257 33.51 22.79 -17.95
N VAL A 258 32.29 23.31 -18.13
CA VAL A 258 31.17 22.54 -18.70
C VAL A 258 31.49 22.08 -20.12
N GLU A 259 32.03 22.97 -20.97
CA GLU A 259 32.46 22.59 -22.32
C GLU A 259 33.62 21.59 -22.32
N GLY A 260 34.51 21.67 -21.32
CA GLY A 260 35.55 20.67 -21.08
C GLY A 260 34.98 19.29 -20.77
N LEU A 261 33.98 19.20 -19.89
CA LEU A 261 33.32 17.95 -19.51
C LEU A 261 32.59 17.29 -20.69
N LYS A 262 31.87 18.08 -21.51
CA LYS A 262 31.23 17.58 -22.74
C LYS A 262 32.24 16.99 -23.72
N LYS A 263 33.36 17.69 -23.94
CA LYS A 263 34.43 17.22 -24.84
C LYS A 263 35.10 15.94 -24.34
N ALA A 264 35.11 15.72 -23.03
CA ALA A 264 35.63 14.52 -22.41
C ALA A 264 34.60 13.38 -22.29
N GLU A 265 33.36 13.57 -22.78
CA GLU A 265 32.23 12.64 -22.64
C GLU A 265 31.93 12.29 -21.17
N ALA A 266 32.22 13.21 -20.26
CA ALA A 266 31.91 13.07 -18.83
C ALA A 266 30.46 13.50 -18.50
N ILE A 267 29.86 14.29 -19.39
CA ILE A 267 28.45 14.74 -19.37
C ILE A 267 27.87 14.78 -20.77
#